data_AF-A0A1B9L2D4-F1
#
_entry.id   AF-A0A1B9L2D4-F1
#
_cell.length_a   1.000
_cell.length_b   1.000
_cell.length_c   1.000
_cell.angle_alpha   90.00
_cell.angle_beta   90.00
_cell.angle_gamma   90.00
#
_symmetry.space_group_name_H-M   'P 1'
#
loop_
_entity.id
_entity.type
_entity.pdbx_description
1 polymer ?
#
loop_
_entity_poly.entity_id
_entity_poly.type
_entity_poly.pdbx_seq_one_letter_code
_entity_poly.pdbx_strand_id
1 'polypeptide(L)'
;MLYYFRGIVTVPSIKFIFIANIEQFSNSLNYSGEIWISCLIWDNFVNDLVTLKKIAILYDMNKMFSIKIEKDEKNIKYSWSVTRQGIFKDIVQSSYQTIISEDTLNYVKSQFTNYPKWW
;
A
#
# COMPACT_ATOMS: atom_id res chain seq x y z
N MET A 1 -4.95 -27.08 38.43
CA MET A 1 -5.14 -25.66 38.04
C MET A 1 -4.46 -25.49 36.68
N LEU A 2 -5.22 -25.45 35.58
CA LEU A 2 -4.69 -25.30 34.23
C LEU A 2 -4.68 -23.81 33.89
N TYR A 3 -3.49 -23.22 33.73
CA TYR A 3 -3.35 -21.85 33.28
C TYR A 3 -3.41 -21.83 31.75
N TYR A 4 -4.52 -21.34 31.19
CA TYR A 4 -4.59 -21.01 29.76
C TYR A 4 -3.98 -19.62 29.56
N PHE A 5 -2.73 -19.57 29.09
CA PHE A 5 -2.19 -18.36 28.50
C PHE A 5 -2.86 -18.14 27.14
N ARG A 6 -3.87 -17.27 27.09
CA ARG A 6 -4.27 -16.63 25.83
C ARG A 6 -3.17 -15.64 25.46
N GLY A 7 -2.12 -16.14 24.81
CA GLY A 7 -1.16 -15.27 24.14
C GLY A 7 -1.91 -14.47 23.08
N ILE A 8 -1.91 -13.14 23.19
CA ILE A 8 -2.28 -12.28 22.08
C ILE A 8 -1.20 -12.55 21.01
N VAL A 9 -1.58 -13.23 19.93
CA VAL A 9 -0.69 -13.38 18.78
C VAL A 9 -0.56 -12.01 18.16
N THR A 10 0.56 -11.33 18.43
CA THR A 10 0.90 -10.08 17.74
C THR A 10 1.31 -10.42 16.32
N VAL A 11 0.66 -9.81 15.34
CA VAL A 11 1.09 -9.89 13.94
C VAL A 11 2.23 -8.87 13.77
N PRO A 12 3.44 -9.29 13.36
CA PRO A 12 4.51 -8.34 13.05
C PRO A 12 4.02 -7.33 12.01
N SER A 13 4.12 -6.05 12.34
CA SER A 13 3.57 -4.98 11.52
C SER A 13 4.39 -3.70 11.62
N ILE A 14 4.33 -2.91 10.55
CA ILE A 14 5.04 -1.65 10.41
C ILE A 14 3.99 -0.56 10.22
N LYS A 15 4.16 0.54 10.95
CA LYS A 15 3.36 1.75 10.79
C LYS A 15 4.04 2.67 9.77
N PHE A 16 3.31 3.10 8.77
CA PHE A 16 3.75 4.12 7.81
C PHE A 16 2.85 5.35 7.88
N ILE A 17 3.44 6.50 7.57
CA ILE A 17 2.70 7.69 7.19
C ILE A 17 2.65 7.70 5.66
N PHE A 18 1.46 7.57 5.10
CA PHE A 18 1.23 7.69 3.67
C PHE A 18 0.87 9.14 3.33
N ILE A 19 1.65 9.72 2.42
CA ILE A 19 1.46 11.10 1.94
C ILE A 19 1.30 11.03 0.43
N ALA A 20 0.25 11.65 -0.10
CA ALA A 20 0.03 11.81 -1.53
C ALA A 20 -0.33 13.26 -1.83
N ASN A 21 0.52 13.91 -2.63
CA ASN A 21 0.30 15.26 -3.14
C ASN A 21 0.23 15.18 -4.66
N ILE A 22 -0.93 15.47 -5.23
CA ILE A 22 -1.19 15.37 -6.66
C ILE A 22 -1.65 16.73 -7.16
N GLU A 23 -0.99 17.24 -8.19
CA GLU A 23 -1.34 18.48 -8.87
C GLU A 23 -1.59 18.16 -10.35
N GLN A 24 -2.86 18.06 -10.75
CA GLN A 24 -3.24 17.73 -12.13
C GLN A 24 -4.57 18.36 -12.52
N PHE A 25 -4.72 18.67 -13.81
CA PHE A 25 -5.95 19.22 -14.38
C PHE A 25 -6.45 20.47 -13.65
N SER A 26 -5.53 21.34 -13.22
CA SER A 26 -5.82 22.52 -12.39
C SER A 26 -6.48 22.22 -11.04
N ASN A 27 -6.35 20.99 -10.54
CA ASN A 27 -6.83 20.55 -9.24
C ASN A 27 -5.64 20.08 -8.38
N SER A 28 -5.81 20.17 -7.06
CA SER A 28 -4.90 19.59 -6.09
C SER A 28 -5.61 18.57 -5.21
N LEU A 29 -4.94 17.44 -4.96
CA LEU A 29 -5.34 16.45 -3.98
C LEU A 29 -4.19 16.24 -3.00
N ASN A 30 -4.43 16.57 -1.73
CA ASN A 30 -3.48 16.39 -0.65
C ASN A 30 -4.06 15.41 0.37
N TYR A 31 -3.40 14.27 0.51
CA TYR A 31 -3.74 13.24 1.48
C TYR A 31 -2.54 13.00 2.41
N SER A 32 -2.81 12.89 3.71
CA SER A 32 -1.87 12.41 4.72
C SER A 32 -2.61 11.54 5.71
N GLY A 33 -2.06 10.37 6.01
CA GLY A 33 -2.67 9.46 6.97
C GLY A 33 -1.77 8.31 7.37
N GLU A 34 -2.10 7.68 8.48
CA GLU A 34 -1.38 6.53 9.00
C GLU A 34 -1.95 5.23 8.43
N ILE A 35 -1.06 4.28 8.14
CA ILE A 35 -1.40 2.93 7.70
C ILE A 35 -0.55 1.91 8.47
N TRP A 36 -1.11 0.74 8.71
CA TRP A 36 -0.42 -0.39 9.31
C TRP A 36 -0.34 -1.52 8.29
N ILE A 37 0.87 -1.99 8.01
CA ILE A 37 1.12 -3.07 7.06
C ILE A 37 1.72 -4.24 7.83
N SER A 38 1.11 -5.43 7.73
CA SER A 38 1.74 -6.63 8.28
C SER A 38 3.00 -6.98 7.49
N CYS A 39 4.06 -7.44 8.15
CA CYS A 39 5.31 -7.79 7.48
C CYS A 39 5.12 -8.86 6.39
N LEU A 40 4.20 -9.82 6.60
CA LEU A 40 3.84 -10.81 5.59
C LEU A 40 3.22 -10.18 4.33
N ILE A 41 2.28 -9.24 4.50
CA ILE A 41 1.69 -8.52 3.36
C ILE A 41 2.76 -7.70 2.63
N TRP A 42 3.69 -7.09 3.37
CA TRP A 42 4.83 -6.38 2.77
C TRP A 42 5.67 -7.32 1.91
N ASP A 43 6.13 -8.45 2.46
CA ASP A 43 7.00 -9.39 1.74
C ASP A 43 6.32 -9.96 0.50
N ASN A 44 5.04 -10.34 0.60
CA ASN A 44 4.26 -10.80 -0.54
C ASN A 44 4.17 -9.71 -1.62
N PHE A 45 3.88 -8.47 -1.23
CA PHE A 45 3.84 -7.36 -2.18
C PHE A 45 5.19 -7.12 -2.86
N VAL A 46 6.31 -7.14 -2.11
CA VAL A 46 7.65 -6.97 -2.69
C VAL A 46 7.95 -8.07 -3.71
N ASN A 47 7.63 -9.33 -3.39
CA ASN A 47 7.83 -10.45 -4.30
C ASN A 47 6.99 -10.33 -5.58
N ASP A 48 5.71 -9.97 -5.45
CA ASP A 48 4.82 -9.73 -6.57
C ASP A 48 5.27 -8.54 -7.42
N LEU A 49 5.76 -7.48 -6.78
CA LEU A 49 6.25 -6.27 -7.43
C LEU A 49 7.55 -6.53 -8.20
N VAL A 50 8.50 -7.29 -7.63
CA VAL A 50 9.77 -7.59 -8.31
C VAL A 50 9.52 -8.42 -9.57
N THR A 51 8.71 -9.47 -9.44
CA THR A 51 8.39 -10.39 -10.55
C THR A 51 7.32 -9.86 -11.51
N LEU A 52 6.65 -8.77 -11.16
CA LEU A 52 5.44 -8.18 -11.76
C LEU A 52 5.02 -8.80 -13.10
N LYS A 53 4.24 -9.88 -13.01
CA LYS A 53 3.67 -10.55 -14.18
C LYS A 53 2.45 -9.83 -14.74
N LYS A 54 1.57 -9.34 -13.84
CA LYS A 54 0.33 -8.66 -14.21
C LYS A 54 -0.08 -7.61 -13.19
N ILE A 55 -0.03 -7.96 -11.91
CA ILE A 55 -0.52 -7.09 -10.84
C ILE A 55 0.27 -7.34 -9.56
N ALA A 56 0.55 -6.27 -8.82
CA ALA A 56 1.03 -6.30 -7.44
C ALA A 56 0.17 -5.34 -6.63
N ILE A 57 -0.36 -5.79 -5.48
CA ILE A 57 -1.21 -4.96 -4.63
C ILE A 57 -0.72 -5.03 -3.18
N LEU A 58 -0.47 -3.86 -2.61
CA LEU A 58 -0.18 -3.69 -1.19
C LEU A 58 -1.45 -3.23 -0.49
N TYR A 59 -1.87 -3.94 0.55
CA TYR A 59 -2.98 -3.52 1.42
C TYR A 59 -2.47 -3.17 2.81
N ASP A 60 -3.14 -2.26 3.49
CA ASP A 60 -3.02 -2.17 4.95
C ASP A 60 -3.76 -3.35 5.62
N MET A 61 -3.54 -3.52 6.93
CA MET A 61 -4.14 -4.60 7.71
C MET A 61 -5.68 -4.57 7.69
N ASN A 62 -6.28 -3.41 7.48
CA ASN A 62 -7.73 -3.23 7.46
C ASN A 62 -8.35 -3.26 6.06
N LYS A 63 -7.53 -3.42 5.00
CA LYS A 63 -7.95 -3.33 3.58
C LYS A 63 -8.67 -2.02 3.25
N MET A 64 -8.38 -0.97 4.01
CA MET A 64 -8.89 0.38 3.82
C MET A 64 -7.91 1.26 3.02
N PHE A 65 -6.69 0.78 2.84
CA PHE A 65 -5.67 1.39 1.99
C PHE A 65 -5.18 0.38 0.97
N SER A 66 -4.91 0.83 -0.24
CA SER A 66 -4.19 0.05 -1.24
C SER A 66 -3.25 0.89 -2.10
N ILE A 67 -2.10 0.31 -2.44
CA ILE A 67 -1.28 0.68 -3.60
C ILE A 67 -1.34 -0.49 -4.57
N LYS A 68 -1.53 -0.19 -5.85
CA LYS A 68 -1.67 -1.19 -6.89
C LYS A 68 -0.88 -0.79 -8.13
N ILE A 69 -0.07 -1.72 -8.61
CA ILE A 69 0.66 -1.61 -9.88
C ILE A 69 0.16 -2.72 -10.80
N GLU A 70 -0.33 -2.32 -11.97
CA GLU A 70 -0.78 -3.23 -13.03
C GLU A 70 0.10 -3.05 -14.26
N LYS A 71 0.48 -4.16 -14.90
CA LYS A 71 1.19 -4.18 -16.17
C LYS A 71 0.36 -4.95 -17.18
N ASP A 72 0.03 -4.29 -18.29
CA ASP A 72 -0.49 -4.92 -19.50
C ASP A 72 0.55 -4.79 -20.63
N GLU A 73 0.20 -5.21 -21.85
CA GLU A 73 1.11 -5.20 -23.01
C GLU A 73 1.52 -3.77 -23.42
N LYS A 74 0.76 -2.74 -23.06
CA LYS A 74 0.92 -1.38 -23.56
C LYS A 74 1.37 -0.39 -22.49
N ASN A 75 0.90 -0.57 -21.26
CA ASN A 75 1.07 0.43 -20.20
C ASN A 75 1.33 -0.22 -18.84
N ILE A 76 2.01 0.53 -17.99
CA ILE A 76 2.11 0.27 -16.56
C ILE A 76 1.25 1.30 -15.85
N LYS A 77 0.30 0.83 -15.06
CA LYS A 77 -0.63 1.66 -14.32
C LYS A 77 -0.30 1.61 -12.84
N TYR A 78 -0.12 2.77 -12.24
CA TYR A 78 -0.03 2.96 -10.81
C TYR A 78 -1.35 3.52 -10.29
N SER A 79 -1.82 3.00 -9.16
CA SER A 79 -2.99 3.53 -8.47
C SER A 79 -2.85 3.38 -6.97
N TRP A 80 -3.49 4.27 -6.24
CA TRP A 80 -3.72 4.09 -4.81
C TRP A 80 -5.15 4.48 -4.46
N SER A 81 -5.66 3.90 -3.38
CA SER A 81 -6.94 4.28 -2.81
C SER A 81 -6.91 4.17 -1.30
N VAL A 82 -7.57 5.12 -0.65
CA VAL A 82 -7.84 5.14 0.77
C VAL A 82 -9.34 5.28 0.96
N THR A 83 -9.91 4.46 1.85
CA THR A 83 -11.23 4.67 2.44
C THR A 83 -11.06 4.89 3.94
N ARG A 84 -11.76 5.87 4.49
CA ARG A 84 -11.83 6.14 5.93
C ARG A 84 -13.30 6.23 6.33
N GLN A 85 -13.61 5.63 7.47
CA GLN A 85 -14.95 5.68 8.04
C GLN A 85 -14.89 6.44 9.38
N GLY A 86 -15.68 7.50 9.49
CA GLY A 86 -15.83 8.24 10.72
C GLY A 86 -16.77 7.55 11.71
N ILE A 87 -16.79 8.05 12.93
CA ILE A 87 -17.57 7.48 14.06
C ILE A 87 -19.07 7.47 13.73
N PHE A 88 -19.53 8.45 12.95
CA PHE A 88 -20.93 8.58 12.53
C PHE A 88 -21.24 7.84 11.23
N LYS A 89 -20.35 6.92 10.82
CA LYS A 89 -20.43 6.15 9.57
C LYS A 89 -20.34 7.01 8.30
N ASP A 90 -19.89 8.25 8.42
CA ASP A 90 -19.43 9.04 7.28
C ASP A 90 -18.25 8.32 6.61
N ILE A 91 -18.21 8.35 5.28
CA ILE A 91 -17.16 7.70 4.50
C ILE A 91 -16.45 8.75 3.66
N VAL A 92 -15.13 8.81 3.81
CA VAL A 92 -14.25 9.58 2.93
C VAL A 92 -13.45 8.59 2.10
N GLN A 93 -13.52 8.74 0.78
CA GLN A 93 -12.70 7.98 -0.15
C GLN A 93 -11.83 8.93 -0.96
N SER A 94 -10.56 8.58 -1.11
CA SER A 94 -9.61 9.28 -1.96
C SER A 94 -8.87 8.24 -2.81
N SER A 95 -8.65 8.55 -4.07
CA SER A 95 -7.95 7.66 -4.98
C SER A 95 -7.33 8.44 -6.12
N TYR A 96 -6.25 7.91 -6.66
CA TYR A 96 -5.59 8.44 -7.83
C TYR A 96 -5.01 7.31 -8.67
N GLN A 97 -4.97 7.52 -9.97
CA GLN A 97 -4.44 6.57 -10.93
C GLN A 97 -3.70 7.31 -12.03
N THR A 98 -2.58 6.75 -12.47
CA THR A 98 -1.80 7.27 -13.59
C THR A 98 -1.05 6.17 -14.32
N ILE A 99 -0.56 6.48 -15.52
CA ILE A 99 0.36 5.64 -16.28
C ILE A 99 1.78 6.07 -15.91
N ILE A 100 2.65 5.10 -15.63
CA ILE A 100 4.06 5.31 -15.30
C ILE A 100 4.97 4.65 -16.34
N SER A 101 6.20 5.15 -16.48
CA SER A 101 7.21 4.55 -17.33
C SER A 101 7.85 3.31 -16.67
N GLU A 102 8.56 2.50 -17.46
CA GLU A 102 9.34 1.37 -16.94
C GLU A 102 10.45 1.85 -15.98
N ASP A 103 11.05 3.02 -16.23
CA ASP A 103 12.06 3.61 -15.34
C ASP A 103 11.47 3.95 -13.97
N THR A 104 10.27 4.56 -13.94
CA THR A 104 9.56 4.81 -12.68
C THR A 104 9.24 3.50 -11.97
N LEU A 105 8.80 2.47 -12.70
CA LEU A 105 8.55 1.15 -12.11
C LEU A 105 9.82 0.55 -11.50
N ASN A 106 10.95 0.60 -12.21
CA ASN A 106 12.23 0.08 -11.72
C ASN A 106 12.71 0.84 -10.48
N TYR A 107 12.53 2.17 -10.46
CA TYR A 107 12.78 2.97 -9.27
C TYR A 107 11.91 2.51 -8.10
N VAL A 108 10.58 2.37 -8.29
CA VAL A 108 9.66 1.88 -7.25
C VAL A 108 10.06 0.50 -6.74
N LYS A 109 10.38 -0.45 -7.64
CA LYS A 109 10.88 -1.79 -7.28
C LYS A 109 12.10 -1.69 -6.36
N SER A 110 13.06 -0.82 -6.70
CA SER A 110 14.28 -0.65 -5.92
C SER A 110 14.00 -0.09 -4.52
N GLN A 111 13.11 0.89 -4.36
CA GLN A 111 12.76 1.46 -3.06
C GLN A 111 12.12 0.43 -2.13
N PHE A 112 11.21 -0.40 -2.65
CA PHE A 112 10.57 -1.46 -1.87
C PHE A 112 11.52 -2.61 -1.52
N THR A 113 12.40 -3.00 -2.45
CA THR A 113 13.37 -4.08 -2.23
C THR A 113 14.46 -3.69 -1.23
N ASN A 114 14.89 -2.43 -1.26
CA ASN A 114 15.96 -1.91 -0.40
C ASN A 114 15.47 -1.40 0.96
N TYR A 115 14.17 -1.53 1.25
CA TYR A 115 13.65 -1.12 2.56
C TYR A 115 14.29 -1.96 3.67
N PRO A 116 14.83 -1.32 4.73
CA PRO A 116 15.50 -2.04 5.80
C PRO A 116 14.51 -2.93 6.56
N LYS A 117 14.78 -4.23 6.60
CA LYS A 117 13.97 -5.22 7.31
C LYS A 117 14.59 -5.55 8.66
N TRP A 118 13.78 -5.51 9.71
CA TRP A 118 14.14 -5.98 11.05
C TRP A 118 13.45 -7.31 11.38
N TRP A 119 12.49 -7.73 10.55
CA TRP A 119 11.79 -9.00 10.64
C TRP A 119 12.43 -10.04 9.73
#